data_AF-A0A9D1BQ12-F1
#
_entry.id   AF-A0A9D1BQ12-F1
#
_cell.length_a   1.000
_cell.length_b   1.000
_cell.length_c   1.000
_cell.angle_alpha   90.00
_cell.angle_beta   90.00
_cell.angle_gamma   90.00
#
_symmetry.space_group_name_H-M   'P 1'
#
loop_
_entity.id
_entity.type
_entity.pdbx_description
1 polymer ?
#
loop_
_entity_poly.entity_id
_entity_poly.type
_entity_poly.pdbx_seq_one_letter_code
_entity_poly.pdbx_strand_id
1 'polypeptide(L)'
;ATLGMMFLLIGLQRIPTEGRSISTGMTLPDGRVTTGVFPPEFLALGRYRLDFFIPNLIPVSVIVLLVIGVLVWGFMELTRHGRLMYAIGSNERAASLAGTNVNRYKVLAYMISGVLASIGGLLLAARLGRGDIASGNNLLLDSVAAALIGFAVLGAAKPNAFGTIIGALFIGILLQGLTMMNAPYYTQDFVKGAVLVVALVFTFALSRRGGAH
;
A
#
# COMPACT_ATOMS: atom_id res chain seq x y z
N ALA A 1 -15.94 -8.92 -12.03
CA ALA A 1 -16.48 -7.79 -11.24
C ALA A 1 -15.38 -6.80 -10.80
N THR A 2 -14.22 -7.25 -10.30
CA THR A 2 -13.16 -6.38 -9.73
C THR A 2 -12.50 -5.42 -10.72
N LEU A 3 -12.16 -5.88 -11.94
CA LEU A 3 -11.57 -5.00 -12.96
C LEU A 3 -12.57 -3.94 -13.46
N GLY A 4 -13.83 -4.33 -13.67
CA GLY A 4 -14.89 -3.40 -14.05
C GLY A 4 -15.18 -2.35 -12.97
N MET A 5 -15.16 -2.74 -11.69
CA MET A 5 -15.30 -1.81 -10.57
C MET A 5 -14.13 -0.83 -10.49
N MET A 6 -12.90 -1.31 -10.74
CA MET A 6 -11.71 -0.45 -10.81
C MET A 6 -11.87 0.62 -11.89
N PHE A 7 -12.30 0.26 -13.10
CA PHE A 7 -12.57 1.23 -14.17
C PHE A 7 -13.69 2.20 -13.82
N LEU A 8 -14.78 1.72 -13.21
CA LEU A 8 -15.88 2.58 -12.75
C LEU A 8 -15.42 3.60 -11.72
N LEU A 9 -14.64 3.17 -10.71
CA LEU A 9 -14.13 4.05 -9.66
C LEU A 9 -13.13 5.07 -10.20
N ILE A 10 -12.21 4.64 -11.07
CA ILE A 10 -11.26 5.54 -11.73
C ILE A 10 -12.01 6.55 -12.59
N GLY A 11 -13.03 6.11 -13.34
CA GLY A 11 -13.89 6.98 -14.13
C GLY A 11 -14.62 8.00 -13.27
N LEU A 12 -15.28 7.54 -12.19
CA LEU A 12 -16.01 8.38 -11.25
C LEU A 12 -15.11 9.45 -10.60
N GLN A 13 -13.87 9.10 -10.26
CA GLN A 13 -12.90 10.04 -9.70
C GLN A 13 -12.43 11.08 -10.73
N ARG A 14 -12.39 10.71 -12.01
CA ARG A 14 -11.98 11.61 -13.11
C ARG A 14 -13.06 12.61 -13.52
N ILE A 15 -14.34 12.31 -13.32
CA ILE A 15 -15.45 13.21 -13.64
C ILE A 15 -15.30 14.58 -12.94
N PRO A 16 -15.14 14.67 -11.60
CA PRO A 16 -15.05 15.96 -10.91
C PRO A 16 -13.69 16.65 -11.08
N THR A 17 -12.65 15.91 -11.45
CA THR A 17 -11.29 16.45 -11.60
C THR A 17 -10.94 16.76 -13.05
N GLU A 18 -11.81 16.41 -14.00
CA GLU A 18 -11.56 16.47 -15.45
C GLU A 18 -10.24 15.78 -15.84
N GLY A 19 -9.79 14.81 -15.05
CA GLY A 19 -8.50 14.14 -15.21
C GLY A 19 -7.26 14.99 -14.88
N ARG A 20 -7.43 16.18 -14.28
CA ARG A 20 -6.34 17.09 -13.91
C ARG A 20 -5.87 16.85 -12.49
N SER A 21 -4.58 17.10 -12.23
CA SER A 21 -4.07 17.11 -10.86
C SER A 21 -4.52 18.38 -10.13
N ILE A 22 -5.21 18.22 -9.00
CA ILE A 22 -5.66 19.34 -8.18
C ILE A 22 -4.47 19.89 -7.40
N SER A 23 -4.10 21.14 -7.66
CA SER A 23 -2.98 21.83 -7.01
C SER A 23 -3.26 23.32 -6.78
N THR A 24 -2.53 23.91 -5.84
CA THR A 24 -2.61 25.35 -5.51
C THR A 24 -2.10 26.18 -6.68
N GLY A 25 -2.87 27.17 -7.13
CA GLY A 25 -2.50 28.02 -8.28
C GLY A 25 -2.76 27.42 -9.66
N MET A 26 -3.53 26.33 -9.76
CA MET A 26 -3.93 25.79 -11.06
C MET A 26 -5.00 26.66 -11.72
N THR A 27 -4.92 26.83 -13.04
CA THR A 27 -5.92 27.57 -13.81
C THR A 27 -7.09 26.65 -14.14
N LEU A 28 -8.27 26.97 -13.58
CA LEU A 28 -9.52 26.29 -13.89
C LEU A 28 -9.94 26.55 -15.35
N PRO A 29 -10.81 25.71 -15.94
CA PRO A 29 -11.37 25.93 -17.28
C PRO A 29 -12.05 27.30 -17.44
N ASP A 30 -12.54 27.86 -16.34
CA ASP A 30 -13.15 29.20 -16.22
C ASP A 30 -12.11 30.36 -16.14
N GLY A 31 -10.83 30.08 -16.38
CA GLY A 31 -9.74 31.07 -16.37
C GLY A 31 -9.31 31.57 -14.98
N ARG A 32 -10.03 31.17 -13.91
CA ARG A 32 -9.71 31.51 -12.52
C ARG A 32 -8.56 30.65 -11.99
N VAL A 33 -7.64 31.25 -11.25
CA VAL A 33 -6.60 30.51 -10.50
C VAL A 33 -7.14 30.01 -9.16
N THR A 34 -6.79 28.79 -8.78
CA THR A 34 -7.17 28.27 -7.46
C THR A 34 -6.43 29.01 -6.35
N THR A 35 -7.20 29.63 -5.46
CA THR A 35 -6.70 30.35 -4.27
C THR A 35 -6.59 29.47 -3.02
N GLY A 36 -7.09 28.23 -3.09
CA GLY A 36 -7.01 27.27 -1.99
C GLY A 36 -5.54 26.91 -1.71
N VAL A 37 -5.16 26.96 -0.44
CA VAL A 37 -3.84 26.57 0.05
C VAL A 37 -4.02 25.32 0.89
N PHE A 38 -3.15 24.31 0.71
CA PHE A 38 -3.14 23.17 1.63
C PHE A 38 -2.70 23.66 3.01
N PRO A 39 -3.45 23.35 4.09
CA PRO A 39 -3.06 23.75 5.43
C PRO A 39 -1.62 23.31 5.73
N PRO A 40 -0.80 24.15 6.38
CA PRO A 40 0.58 23.81 6.70
C PRO A 40 0.68 22.55 7.56
N GLU A 41 -0.33 22.31 8.42
CA GLU A 41 -0.48 21.09 9.22
C GLU A 41 -0.67 19.83 8.36
N PHE A 42 -1.46 19.93 7.28
CA PHE A 42 -1.66 18.82 6.35
C PHE A 42 -0.37 18.51 5.57
N LEU A 43 0.33 19.55 5.12
CA LEU A 43 1.63 19.38 4.45
C LEU A 43 2.70 18.84 5.41
N ALA A 44 2.62 19.19 6.70
CA ALA A 44 3.52 18.68 7.72
C ALA A 44 3.43 17.15 7.85
N LEU A 45 2.24 16.54 7.73
CA LEU A 45 2.09 15.07 7.78
C LEU A 45 2.94 14.33 6.72
N GLY A 46 3.14 14.94 5.54
CA GLY A 46 3.90 14.36 4.44
C GLY A 46 5.33 14.89 4.28
N ARG A 47 5.63 16.08 4.81
CA ARG A 47 6.90 16.79 4.59
C ARG A 47 7.70 17.04 5.87
N TYR A 48 7.06 17.01 7.03
CA TYR A 48 7.76 17.23 8.30
C TYR A 48 8.71 16.07 8.58
N ARG A 49 9.89 16.42 9.05
CA ARG A 49 10.95 15.50 9.44
C ARG A 49 11.24 15.74 10.91
N LEU A 50 11.30 14.65 11.67
CA LEU A 50 11.58 14.70 13.09
C LEU A 50 13.08 14.55 13.33
N ASP A 51 13.59 15.40 14.20
CA ASP A 51 14.99 15.47 14.59
C ASP A 51 15.15 14.69 15.91
N PHE A 52 15.75 13.50 15.84
CA PHE A 52 16.01 12.68 17.04
C PHE A 52 17.50 12.69 17.41
N PHE A 53 18.38 12.24 16.51
CA PHE A 53 19.85 12.21 16.72
C PHE A 53 20.64 12.95 15.63
N ILE A 54 20.05 13.14 14.45
CA ILE A 54 20.61 13.86 13.31
C ILE A 54 19.47 14.75 12.79
N PRO A 55 19.70 16.04 12.49
CA PRO A 55 18.65 16.87 11.91
C PRO A 55 18.15 16.27 10.58
N ASN A 56 16.83 16.25 10.41
CA ASN A 56 16.05 15.78 9.27
C ASN A 56 16.03 14.27 8.98
N LEU A 57 16.27 13.42 9.98
CA LEU A 57 16.49 11.98 9.72
C LEU A 57 15.21 11.19 9.39
N ILE A 58 14.11 11.39 10.12
CA ILE A 58 12.93 10.51 10.00
C ILE A 58 11.70 11.31 9.50
N PRO A 59 11.22 11.05 8.27
CA PRO A 59 9.95 11.60 7.79
C PRO A 59 8.78 11.11 8.64
N VAL A 60 7.81 11.98 8.94
CA VAL A 60 6.58 11.61 9.67
C VAL A 60 5.86 10.42 9.03
N SER A 61 5.91 10.29 7.70
CA SER A 61 5.33 9.15 6.98
C SER A 61 5.90 7.79 7.42
N VAL A 62 7.16 7.72 7.84
CA VAL A 62 7.79 6.50 8.36
C VAL A 62 7.23 6.15 9.75
N ILE A 63 7.00 7.16 10.58
CA ILE A 63 6.42 6.96 11.91
C ILE A 63 4.97 6.48 11.79
N VAL A 64 4.19 7.07 10.89
CA VAL A 64 2.83 6.61 10.61
C VAL A 64 2.84 5.16 10.10
N LEU A 65 3.77 4.80 9.22
CA LEU A 65 3.96 3.42 8.77
C LEU A 65 4.27 2.48 9.95
N LEU A 66 5.18 2.86 10.85
CA LEU A 66 5.56 2.05 12.01
C LEU A 66 4.39 1.87 12.98
N VAL A 67 3.67 2.96 13.31
CA VAL A 67 2.49 2.91 14.19
C VAL A 67 1.42 2.02 13.59
N ILE A 68 1.08 2.20 12.32
CA ILE A 68 0.11 1.34 11.61
C ILE A 68 0.61 -0.09 11.55
N GLY A 69 1.90 -0.30 11.27
CA GLY A 69 2.52 -1.62 11.24
C GLY A 69 2.39 -2.37 12.55
N VAL A 70 2.65 -1.71 13.67
CA VAL A 70 2.49 -2.26 15.02
C VAL A 70 1.01 -2.53 15.34
N LEU A 71 0.11 -1.63 14.96
CA LEU A 71 -1.33 -1.82 15.16
C LEU A 71 -1.86 -3.01 14.35
N VAL A 72 -1.46 -3.15 13.09
CA VAL A 72 -1.84 -4.27 12.23
C VAL A 72 -1.22 -5.57 12.74
N TRP A 73 0.06 -5.55 13.12
CA TRP A 73 0.72 -6.70 13.73
C TRP A 73 -0.01 -7.15 15.01
N GLY A 74 -0.33 -6.21 15.91
CA GLY A 74 -1.06 -6.50 17.12
C GLY A 74 -2.48 -7.03 16.85
N PHE A 75 -3.17 -6.44 15.88
CA PHE A 75 -4.47 -6.94 15.45
C PHE A 75 -4.38 -8.37 14.90
N MET A 76 -3.39 -8.67 14.07
CA MET A 76 -3.25 -9.97 13.42
C MET A 76 -2.78 -11.07 14.39
N GLU A 77 -1.81 -10.80 15.25
CA GLU A 77 -1.18 -11.81 16.11
C GLU A 77 -1.92 -11.97 17.46
N LEU A 78 -2.33 -10.86 18.09
CA LEU A 78 -2.93 -10.91 19.44
C LEU A 78 -4.45 -11.18 19.39
N THR A 79 -5.18 -10.71 18.38
CA THR A 79 -6.65 -10.81 18.39
C THR A 79 -7.18 -12.14 17.82
N ARG A 80 -8.37 -12.57 18.31
CA ARG A 80 -9.09 -13.72 17.74
C ARG A 80 -9.47 -13.50 16.27
N HIS A 81 -9.82 -12.27 15.90
CA HIS A 81 -10.21 -11.94 14.52
C HIS A 81 -9.05 -12.09 13.54
N GLY A 82 -7.83 -11.68 13.94
CA GLY A 82 -6.61 -11.91 13.17
C GLY A 82 -6.32 -13.39 12.89
N ARG A 83 -6.40 -14.23 13.92
CA ARG A 83 -6.22 -15.69 13.78
C ARG A 83 -7.28 -16.33 12.88
N LEU A 84 -8.53 -15.89 12.96
CA LEU A 84 -9.59 -16.35 12.05
C LEU A 84 -9.33 -15.92 10.60
N MET A 85 -8.83 -14.70 10.38
CA MET A 85 -8.43 -14.25 9.04
C MET A 85 -7.29 -15.10 8.47
N TYR A 86 -6.29 -15.48 9.27
CA TYR A 86 -5.25 -16.42 8.85
C TYR A 86 -5.80 -17.80 8.48
N ALA A 87 -6.70 -18.35 9.31
CA ALA A 87 -7.32 -19.65 9.04
C ALA A 87 -8.18 -19.65 7.77
N ILE A 88 -8.90 -18.55 7.50
CA ILE A 88 -9.65 -18.37 6.26
C ILE A 88 -8.70 -18.29 5.05
N GLY A 89 -7.56 -17.61 5.20
CA GLY A 89 -6.56 -17.47 4.15
C GLY A 89 -5.86 -18.79 3.79
N SER A 90 -5.67 -19.70 4.74
CA SER A 90 -5.07 -21.01 4.49
C SER A 90 -6.06 -22.02 3.89
N ASN A 91 -7.27 -22.11 4.44
CA ASN A 91 -8.31 -23.00 3.92
C ASN A 91 -9.72 -22.46 4.21
N GLU A 92 -10.28 -21.75 3.24
CA GLU A 92 -11.63 -21.20 3.29
C GLU A 92 -12.72 -22.26 3.53
N ARG A 93 -12.62 -23.44 2.89
CA ARG A 93 -13.61 -24.50 3.03
C ARG A 93 -13.62 -25.07 4.45
N ALA A 94 -12.44 -25.31 5.02
CA ALA A 94 -12.31 -25.78 6.40
C ALA A 94 -12.85 -24.75 7.41
N ALA A 95 -12.54 -23.46 7.21
CA ALA A 95 -13.05 -22.39 8.07
C ALA A 95 -14.58 -22.27 8.02
N SER A 96 -15.18 -22.45 6.84
CA SER A 96 -16.64 -22.45 6.68
C SER A 96 -17.30 -23.66 7.37
N LEU A 97 -16.68 -24.84 7.28
CA LEU A 97 -17.17 -26.05 7.95
C LEU A 97 -17.04 -25.96 9.48
N ALA A 98 -16.06 -25.22 9.98
CA ALA A 98 -15.89 -24.91 11.40
C ALA A 98 -16.88 -23.85 11.94
N GLY A 99 -17.89 -23.45 11.15
CA GLY A 99 -18.94 -22.52 11.56
C GLY A 99 -18.55 -21.04 11.49
N THR A 100 -17.40 -20.71 10.88
CA THR A 100 -16.99 -19.31 10.70
C THR A 100 -17.66 -18.72 9.46
N ASN A 101 -18.29 -17.55 9.59
CA ASN A 101 -18.87 -16.84 8.44
C ASN A 101 -17.77 -16.15 7.61
N VAL A 102 -17.22 -16.89 6.65
CA VAL A 102 -16.11 -16.45 5.79
C VAL A 102 -16.44 -15.15 5.05
N ASN A 103 -17.66 -14.99 4.54
CA ASN A 103 -18.07 -13.80 3.81
C ASN A 103 -17.98 -12.52 4.65
N ARG A 104 -18.39 -12.57 5.93
CA ARG A 104 -18.27 -11.41 6.83
C ARG A 104 -16.82 -11.00 7.05
N TYR A 105 -15.93 -11.97 7.26
CA TYR A 105 -14.50 -11.70 7.46
C TYR A 105 -13.81 -11.19 6.18
N LYS A 106 -14.23 -11.66 5.00
CA LYS A 106 -13.77 -11.10 3.71
C LYS A 106 -14.15 -9.64 3.55
N VAL A 107 -15.42 -9.29 3.84
CA VAL A 107 -15.88 -7.89 3.76
C VAL A 107 -15.12 -7.01 4.75
N LEU A 108 -14.93 -7.47 6.00
CA LEU A 108 -14.11 -6.79 7.00
C LEU A 108 -12.67 -6.56 6.52
N ALA A 109 -12.03 -7.58 5.95
CA ALA A 109 -10.67 -7.46 5.42
C ALA A 109 -10.58 -6.41 4.30
N TYR A 110 -11.54 -6.38 3.38
CA TYR A 110 -11.61 -5.36 2.34
C TYR A 110 -11.84 -3.96 2.91
N MET A 111 -12.70 -3.80 3.93
CA MET A 111 -12.90 -2.51 4.60
C MET A 111 -11.63 -2.01 5.29
N ILE A 112 -10.94 -2.88 6.04
CA ILE A 112 -9.68 -2.53 6.72
C ILE A 112 -8.63 -2.13 5.67
N SER A 113 -8.49 -2.90 4.59
CA SER A 113 -7.58 -2.57 3.49
C SER A 113 -7.92 -1.21 2.86
N GLY A 114 -9.20 -0.91 2.65
CA GLY A 114 -9.65 0.39 2.14
C GLY A 114 -9.29 1.56 3.06
N VAL A 115 -9.46 1.40 4.38
CA VAL A 115 -9.08 2.42 5.37
C VAL A 115 -7.56 2.64 5.36
N LEU A 116 -6.77 1.57 5.36
CA LEU A 116 -5.31 1.66 5.31
C LEU A 116 -4.82 2.31 4.00
N ALA A 117 -5.43 1.95 2.87
CA ALA A 117 -5.14 2.55 1.57
C ALA A 117 -5.48 4.05 1.53
N SER A 118 -6.59 4.46 2.16
CA SER A 118 -6.98 5.87 2.28
C SER A 118 -5.95 6.67 3.07
N ILE A 119 -5.45 6.13 4.19
CA ILE A 119 -4.39 6.76 4.99
C ILE A 119 -3.10 6.90 4.16
N GLY A 120 -2.70 5.86 3.42
CA GLY A 120 -1.56 5.92 2.52
C GLY A 120 -1.72 6.99 1.41
N GLY A 121 -2.91 7.09 0.84
CA GLY A 121 -3.25 8.12 -0.15
C GLY A 121 -3.20 9.54 0.41
N LEU A 122 -3.69 9.74 1.65
CA LEU A 122 -3.58 11.03 2.35
C LEU A 122 -2.12 11.44 2.58
N LEU A 123 -1.27 10.51 3.00
CA LEU A 123 0.16 10.76 3.18
C LEU A 123 0.85 11.11 1.85
N LEU A 124 0.49 10.43 0.75
CA LEU A 124 1.02 10.73 -0.57
C LEU A 124 0.59 12.13 -1.04
N ALA A 125 -0.68 12.49 -0.86
CA ALA A 125 -1.21 13.79 -1.20
C ALA A 125 -0.54 14.91 -0.37
N ALA A 126 -0.35 14.69 0.93
CA ALA A 126 0.36 15.59 1.83
C ALA A 126 1.83 15.78 1.41
N ARG A 127 2.51 14.69 1.02
CA ARG A 127 3.90 14.72 0.54
C ARG A 127 4.03 15.53 -0.74
N LEU A 128 3.18 15.24 -1.73
CA LEU A 128 3.19 15.92 -3.03
C LEU A 128 2.66 17.36 -2.93
N GLY A 129 1.81 17.67 -1.95
CA GLY A 129 1.11 18.96 -1.85
C GLY A 129 0.18 19.21 -3.04
N ARG A 130 -0.30 18.13 -3.66
CA ARG A 130 -1.27 18.11 -4.76
C ARG A 130 -2.01 16.79 -4.76
N GLY A 131 -3.28 16.82 -5.15
CA GLY A 131 -4.09 15.63 -5.33
C GLY A 131 -4.04 15.18 -6.78
N ASP A 132 -3.35 14.06 -7.05
CA ASP A 132 -3.32 13.45 -8.37
C ASP A 132 -3.86 12.02 -8.32
N ILE A 133 -4.89 11.75 -9.13
CA ILE A 133 -5.59 10.46 -9.15
C ILE A 133 -4.70 9.37 -9.74
N ALA A 134 -3.89 9.70 -10.75
CA ALA A 134 -3.04 8.72 -11.42
C ALA A 134 -1.90 8.21 -10.51
N SER A 135 -1.47 9.04 -9.56
CA SER A 135 -0.35 8.73 -8.65
C SER A 135 -0.62 7.50 -7.76
N GLY A 136 -1.88 7.16 -7.46
CA GLY A 136 -2.24 5.99 -6.66
C GLY A 136 -2.21 4.66 -7.40
N ASN A 137 -2.32 4.66 -8.73
CA ASN A 137 -2.47 3.43 -9.52
C ASN A 137 -1.20 2.55 -9.47
N ASN A 138 -0.03 3.18 -9.50
CA ASN A 138 1.26 2.49 -9.46
C ASN A 138 1.52 1.83 -8.09
N LEU A 139 0.97 2.42 -7.02
CA LEU A 139 1.11 1.90 -5.66
C LEU A 139 0.36 0.58 -5.45
N LEU A 140 -0.67 0.27 -6.25
CA LEU A 140 -1.41 -0.98 -6.14
C LEU A 140 -0.50 -2.19 -6.39
N LEU A 141 0.25 -2.16 -7.50
CA LEU A 141 1.19 -3.22 -7.87
C LEU A 141 2.38 -3.28 -6.89
N ASP A 142 2.92 -2.12 -6.52
CA ASP A 142 4.05 -2.03 -5.59
C ASP A 142 3.67 -2.59 -4.19
N SER A 143 2.43 -2.35 -3.74
CA SER A 143 1.92 -2.86 -2.46
C SER A 143 1.75 -4.38 -2.46
N VAL A 144 1.25 -4.95 -3.57
CA VAL A 144 1.14 -6.40 -3.72
C VAL A 144 2.52 -7.06 -3.76
N ALA A 145 3.46 -6.48 -4.50
CA ALA A 145 4.85 -6.97 -4.54
C ALA A 145 5.51 -6.92 -3.15
N ALA A 146 5.34 -5.81 -2.42
CA ALA A 146 5.85 -5.67 -1.05
C ALA A 146 5.27 -6.72 -0.09
N ALA A 147 3.97 -7.01 -0.17
CA ALA A 147 3.32 -8.04 0.64
C ALA A 147 3.83 -9.45 0.31
N LEU A 148 4.03 -9.76 -0.97
CA LEU A 148 4.56 -11.06 -1.42
C LEU A 148 6.02 -11.26 -1.01
N ILE A 149 6.86 -10.24 -1.18
CA ILE A 149 8.25 -10.29 -0.69
C ILE A 149 8.25 -10.50 0.82
N GLY A 150 7.40 -9.76 1.54
CA GLY A 150 7.25 -9.88 2.98
C GLY A 150 6.81 -11.25 3.49
N PHE A 151 6.07 -12.02 2.69
CA PHE A 151 5.66 -13.39 3.01
C PHE A 151 6.85 -14.36 3.07
N ALA A 152 7.86 -14.16 2.21
CA ALA A 152 9.06 -14.99 2.16
C ALA A 152 10.11 -14.58 3.22
N VAL A 153 10.10 -13.32 3.64
CA VAL A 153 11.01 -12.75 4.63
C VAL A 153 10.73 -13.37 6.02
N LEU A 154 11.81 -13.59 6.80
CA LEU A 154 11.80 -14.18 8.16
C LEU A 154 11.50 -15.69 8.23
N GLY A 155 11.48 -16.42 7.10
CA GLY A 155 11.32 -17.88 7.09
C GLY A 155 9.97 -18.38 7.61
N ALA A 156 9.00 -17.48 7.78
CA ALA A 156 7.76 -17.78 8.48
C ALA A 156 6.72 -18.46 7.58
N ALA A 157 6.88 -18.43 6.25
CA ALA A 157 5.94 -18.94 5.24
C ALA A 157 4.47 -18.58 5.55
N LYS A 158 4.27 -17.45 6.23
CA LYS A 158 2.99 -16.92 6.69
C LYS A 158 2.98 -15.42 6.46
N PRO A 159 1.83 -14.82 6.13
CA PRO A 159 1.73 -13.37 6.00
C PRO A 159 2.09 -12.70 7.33
N ASN A 160 2.93 -11.67 7.33
CA ASN A 160 3.33 -10.96 8.54
C ASN A 160 3.50 -9.47 8.23
N ALA A 161 2.95 -8.62 9.09
CA ALA A 161 3.07 -7.16 8.98
C ALA A 161 4.53 -6.69 8.93
N PHE A 162 5.42 -7.26 9.76
CA PHE A 162 6.84 -6.92 9.74
C PHE A 162 7.52 -7.28 8.43
N GLY A 163 7.22 -8.45 7.88
CA GLY A 163 7.72 -8.87 6.57
C GLY A 163 7.28 -7.90 5.48
N THR A 164 6.01 -7.47 5.49
CA THR A 164 5.48 -6.50 4.52
C THR A 164 6.16 -5.14 4.62
N ILE A 165 6.51 -4.66 5.83
CA ILE A 165 7.27 -3.41 5.99
C ILE A 165 8.66 -3.55 5.35
N ILE A 166 9.36 -4.66 5.58
CA ILE A 166 10.67 -4.93 4.96
C ILE A 166 10.54 -5.01 3.44
N GLY A 167 9.51 -5.69 2.93
CA GLY A 167 9.22 -5.77 1.50
C GLY A 167 8.92 -4.39 0.89
N ALA A 168 8.15 -3.55 1.58
CA ALA A 168 7.85 -2.18 1.14
C ALA A 168 9.10 -1.30 1.11
N LEU A 169 9.99 -1.43 2.10
CA LEU A 169 11.29 -0.75 2.12
C LEU A 169 12.18 -1.20 0.95
N PHE A 170 12.24 -2.51 0.69
CA PHE A 170 13.00 -3.05 -0.43
C PHE A 170 12.51 -2.50 -1.78
N ILE A 171 11.20 -2.57 -2.04
CA ILE A 171 10.61 -2.00 -3.26
C ILE A 171 10.87 -0.50 -3.34
N GLY A 172 10.69 0.24 -2.23
CA GLY A 172 10.94 1.67 -2.18
C GLY A 172 12.39 2.04 -2.53
N ILE A 173 13.36 1.36 -1.93
CA ILE A 173 14.79 1.58 -2.21
C ILE A 173 15.13 1.21 -3.64
N LEU A 174 14.62 0.09 -4.15
CA LEU A 174 14.86 -0.35 -5.52
C LEU A 174 14.37 0.69 -6.52
N LEU A 175 13.13 1.16 -6.38
CA LEU A 175 12.54 2.14 -7.30
C LEU A 175 13.21 3.50 -7.21
N GLN A 176 13.52 3.96 -5.99
CA GLN A 176 14.24 5.21 -5.80
C GLN A 176 15.67 5.12 -6.32
N GLY A 177 16.32 3.96 -6.18
CA GLY A 177 17.65 3.69 -6.74
C GLY A 177 17.66 3.77 -8.26
N LEU A 178 16.70 3.10 -8.92
CA LEU A 178 16.52 3.22 -10.38
C LEU A 178 16.26 4.66 -10.82
N THR A 179 15.47 5.40 -10.04
CA THR A 179 15.21 6.82 -10.29
C THR A 179 16.50 7.65 -10.16
N MET A 180 17.32 7.40 -9.14
CA MET A 180 18.62 8.08 -8.97
C MET A 180 19.63 7.73 -10.07
N MET A 181 19.53 6.55 -10.67
CA MET A 181 20.29 6.15 -11.85
C MET A 181 19.77 6.77 -13.15
N ASN A 182 18.77 7.66 -13.09
CA ASN A 182 18.06 8.21 -14.25
C ASN A 182 17.49 7.13 -15.18
N ALA A 183 17.10 5.97 -14.63
CA ALA A 183 16.50 4.91 -15.42
C ALA A 183 15.14 5.37 -15.97
N PRO A 184 14.86 5.17 -17.27
CA PRO A 184 13.58 5.53 -17.87
C PRO A 184 12.39 4.82 -17.22
N TYR A 185 11.21 5.45 -17.27
CA TYR A 185 9.99 4.91 -16.65
C TYR A 185 9.62 3.50 -17.14
N TYR A 186 9.81 3.21 -18.42
CA TYR A 186 9.53 1.86 -18.97
C TYR A 186 10.44 0.78 -18.35
N THR A 187 11.67 1.12 -17.99
CA THR A 187 12.59 0.21 -17.28
C THR A 187 12.11 -0.03 -15.86
N GLN A 188 11.61 1.00 -15.18
CA GLN A 188 11.05 0.86 -13.84
C GLN A 188 9.84 -0.07 -13.84
N ASP A 189 8.91 0.10 -14.80
CA ASP A 189 7.73 -0.75 -14.92
C ASP A 189 8.09 -2.21 -15.24
N PHE A 190 9.08 -2.42 -16.12
CA PHE A 190 9.59 -3.77 -16.40
C PHE A 190 10.19 -4.43 -15.15
N VAL A 191 11.02 -3.70 -14.40
CA VAL A 191 11.63 -4.22 -13.17
C VAL A 191 10.58 -4.50 -12.10
N LYS A 192 9.56 -3.64 -11.94
CA LYS A 192 8.42 -3.89 -11.05
C LYS A 192 7.72 -5.21 -11.37
N GLY A 193 7.41 -5.43 -12.64
CA GLY A 193 6.81 -6.67 -13.12
C GLY A 193 7.71 -7.89 -12.84
N ALA A 194 9.00 -7.79 -13.16
CA ALA A 194 9.97 -8.86 -12.92
C ALA A 194 10.08 -9.21 -11.43
N VAL A 195 10.18 -8.20 -10.55
CA VAL A 195 10.25 -8.40 -9.10
C VAL A 195 8.98 -9.07 -8.57
N LEU A 196 7.79 -8.69 -9.08
CA LEU A 196 6.54 -9.33 -8.69
C LEU A 196 6.51 -10.80 -9.11
N VAL A 197 6.89 -11.12 -10.36
CA VAL A 197 6.97 -12.51 -10.85
C VAL A 197 7.93 -13.33 -9.99
N VAL A 198 9.11 -12.80 -9.71
CA VAL A 198 10.10 -13.45 -8.84
C VAL A 198 9.52 -13.69 -7.45
N ALA A 199 8.94 -12.66 -6.82
CA ALA A 199 8.33 -12.78 -5.49
C ALA A 199 7.22 -13.84 -5.45
N LEU A 200 6.39 -13.90 -6.50
CA LEU A 200 5.32 -14.89 -6.62
C LEU A 200 5.87 -16.32 -6.76
N VAL A 201 6.88 -16.53 -7.62
CA VAL A 201 7.53 -17.83 -7.79
C VAL A 201 8.17 -18.30 -6.49
N PHE A 202 8.89 -17.42 -5.80
CA PHE A 202 9.46 -17.72 -4.49
C PHE A 202 8.39 -18.06 -3.46
N THR A 203 7.30 -17.29 -3.42
CA THR A 203 6.16 -17.54 -2.52
C THR A 203 5.53 -18.92 -2.78
N PHE A 204 5.27 -19.28 -4.04
CA PHE A 204 4.73 -20.60 -4.40
C PHE A 204 5.69 -21.74 -4.09
N ALA A 205 6.99 -21.55 -4.34
CA ALA A 205 8.01 -22.55 -4.04
C ALA A 205 8.11 -22.82 -2.52
N LEU A 206 8.04 -21.77 -1.70
CA LEU A 206 8.02 -21.87 -0.24
C LEU A 206 6.76 -22.57 0.28
N SER A 207 5.58 -22.20 -0.25
CA SER A 207 4.31 -22.82 0.16
C SER A 207 4.23 -24.31 -0.16
N ARG A 208 4.89 -24.78 -1.23
CA ARG A 208 4.96 -26.22 -1.55
C ARG A 208 5.84 -27.02 -0.58
N ARG A 209 6.86 -26.41 0.03
CA ARG A 209 7.75 -27.08 0.99
C ARG A 209 7.12 -27.26 2.38
N GLY A 210 6.16 -26.42 2.76
CA GLY A 210 5.46 -26.51 4.04
C GLY A 210 4.38 -27.59 4.14
N GLY A 211 4.00 -28.22 3.02
CA GLY A 211 2.99 -29.30 2.99
C GLY A 211 3.57 -30.72 3.05
N ALA A 212 4.84 -30.88 3.41
CA ALA A 212 5.55 -32.16 3.42
C ALA A 212 5.73 -32.77 4.83
N HIS A 213 5.00 -32.29 5.84
CA HIS A 213 5.00 -32.85 7.20
C HIS A 213 3.58 -32.98 7.75
#